data_AF-A0A920RX87-F1
#
_entry.id   AF-A0A920RX87-F1
#
_cell.length_a   1.000
_cell.length_b   1.000
_cell.length_c   1.000
_cell.angle_alpha   90.00
_cell.angle_beta   90.00
_cell.angle_gamma   90.00
#
_symmetry.space_group_name_H-M   'P 1'
#
loop_
_entity.id
_entity.type
_entity.pdbx_description
1 polymer ?
#
loop_
_entity_poly.entity_id
_entity_poly.type
_entity_poly.pdbx_seq_one_letter_code
_entity_poly.pdbx_strand_id
1 'polypeptide(L)'
;MSKFATLALSEGLFQSLKKINSKIGASALCPGFVTTNIIESERNRPESLATEKKSNFLMKQLASAVLKRGKKPSEIADRTIEGIQAGSFYILPHPVYDEMIKERYERILARTEPESIDIKATWLGTLLRKGEY
;
A
#
# COMPACT_ATOMS: atom_id res chain seq x y z
N MET A 1 -7.63 6.22 -4.68
CA MET A 1 -7.70 7.65 -4.28
C MET A 1 -7.34 7.90 -2.82
N SER A 2 -8.06 7.33 -1.84
CA SER A 2 -7.80 7.62 -0.41
C SER A 2 -6.34 7.46 0.02
N LYS A 3 -5.65 6.38 -0.41
CA LYS A 3 -4.22 6.16 -0.08
C LYS A 3 -3.27 7.22 -0.64
N PHE A 4 -3.51 7.72 -1.86
CA PHE A 4 -2.75 8.85 -2.41
C PHE A 4 -2.98 10.14 -1.61
N ALA A 5 -4.22 10.40 -1.20
CA ALA A 5 -4.54 11.55 -0.36
C ALA A 5 -3.84 11.45 1.01
N THR A 6 -3.88 10.29 1.67
CA THR A 6 -3.16 10.07 2.93
C THR A 6 -1.66 10.29 2.80
N LEU A 7 -1.05 9.85 1.69
CA LEU A 7 0.37 10.07 1.42
C LEU A 7 0.69 11.56 1.31
N ALA A 8 -0.03 12.29 0.45
CA ALA A 8 0.17 13.73 0.25
C ALA A 8 -0.05 14.55 1.53
N LEU A 9 -1.06 14.19 2.33
CA LEU A 9 -1.29 14.80 3.65
C LEU A 9 -0.12 14.55 4.60
N SER A 10 0.43 13.34 4.60
CA SER A 10 1.58 12.97 5.45
C SER A 10 2.85 13.71 5.02
N GLU A 11 3.07 13.92 3.73
CA GLU A 11 4.19 14.72 3.19
C GLU A 11 4.10 16.17 3.69
N GLY A 12 2.91 16.77 3.61
CA GLY A 12 2.66 18.12 4.13
C GLY A 12 2.89 18.23 5.64
N LEU A 13 2.42 17.24 6.41
CA LEU A 13 2.64 17.17 7.85
C LEU A 13 4.13 17.08 8.19
N PHE A 14 4.87 16.19 7.53
CA PHE A 14 6.31 16.02 7.74
C PHE A 14 7.07 17.32 7.51
N GLN A 15 6.79 18.01 6.41
CA GLN A 15 7.40 19.30 6.10
C GLN A 15 7.04 20.37 7.15
N SER A 16 5.80 20.39 7.62
CA SER A 16 5.34 21.38 8.61
C SER A 16 6.01 21.18 9.97
N LEU A 17 6.14 19.93 10.41
CA LEU A 17 6.83 19.58 11.65
C LEU A 17 8.32 19.92 11.60
N LYS A 18 8.98 19.66 10.46
CA LYS A 18 10.38 20.05 10.25
C LYS A 18 10.56 21.57 10.29
N LYS A 19 9.69 22.34 9.64
CA LYS A 19 9.79 23.82 9.59
C LYS A 19 9.73 24.48 10.97
N ILE A 20 9.00 23.90 11.92
CA ILE A 20 8.89 24.43 13.28
C ILE A 20 9.91 23.82 14.26
N ASN A 21 10.91 23.06 13.76
CA ASN A 21 11.88 22.33 14.58
C ASN A 21 11.20 21.48 15.69
N SER A 22 10.10 20.81 15.34
CA SER A 22 9.37 19.97 16.29
C SER A 22 10.22 18.80 16.78
N LYS A 23 10.00 18.38 18.03
CA LYS A 23 10.52 17.09 18.56
C LYS A 23 9.70 15.88 18.08
N ILE A 24 8.60 16.11 17.36
CA ILE A 24 7.72 15.09 16.80
C ILE A 24 8.00 14.95 15.31
N GLY A 25 8.15 13.72 14.83
CA GLY A 25 8.29 13.39 13.41
C GLY A 25 7.03 12.77 12.81
N ALA A 26 7.08 12.51 11.49
CA ALA A 26 6.05 11.78 10.76
C ALA A 26 6.70 10.87 9.71
N SER A 27 6.09 9.72 9.44
CA SER A 27 6.50 8.78 8.40
C SER A 27 5.27 8.23 7.69
N ALA A 28 5.43 7.81 6.45
CA ALA A 28 4.41 7.15 5.64
C ALA A 28 4.83 5.68 5.38
N LEU A 29 4.06 4.75 5.92
CA LEU A 29 4.20 3.32 5.63
C LEU A 29 3.40 2.97 4.37
N CYS A 30 4.07 2.44 3.35
CA CYS A 30 3.46 2.03 2.09
C CYS A 30 3.81 0.57 1.76
N PRO A 31 3.10 -0.40 2.38
CA PRO A 31 3.37 -1.81 2.16
C PRO A 31 2.68 -2.32 0.88
N GLY A 32 3.22 -3.39 0.33
CA GLY A 32 2.54 -4.26 -0.63
C GLY A 32 1.54 -5.20 0.04
N PHE A 33 1.48 -6.44 -0.43
CA PHE A 33 0.60 -7.44 0.17
C PHE A 33 1.10 -7.92 1.53
N VAL A 34 0.21 -7.90 2.52
CA VAL A 34 0.50 -8.34 3.90
C VAL A 34 -0.58 -9.33 4.33
N THR A 35 -0.18 -10.41 4.99
CA THR A 35 -1.06 -11.47 5.51
C THR A 35 -1.96 -10.96 6.65
N THR A 36 -3.01 -10.22 6.29
CA THR A 36 -3.99 -9.61 7.21
C THR A 36 -5.42 -9.97 6.82
N ASN A 37 -6.38 -9.63 7.68
CA ASN A 37 -7.81 -9.82 7.42
C ASN A 37 -8.44 -8.69 6.58
N ILE A 38 -7.69 -7.97 5.74
CA ILE A 38 -8.20 -6.79 5.01
C ILE A 38 -9.31 -7.12 3.99
N ILE A 39 -9.35 -8.35 3.48
CA ILE A 39 -10.42 -8.82 2.56
C ILE A 39 -11.77 -8.90 3.25
N GLU A 40 -11.76 -9.13 4.56
CA GLU A 40 -12.96 -9.14 5.39
C GLU A 40 -13.26 -7.76 5.98
N SER A 41 -12.79 -6.67 5.36
CA SER A 41 -12.93 -5.30 5.89
C SER A 41 -14.38 -4.84 6.04
N GLU A 42 -15.32 -5.46 5.33
CA GLU A 42 -16.76 -5.24 5.50
C GLU A 42 -17.23 -5.45 6.95
N ARG A 43 -16.57 -6.32 7.72
CA ARG A 43 -16.87 -6.51 9.15
C ARG A 43 -16.68 -5.25 10.00
N ASN A 44 -15.89 -4.29 9.51
CA ASN A 44 -15.60 -3.03 10.19
C ASN A 44 -16.46 -1.87 9.67
N ARG A 45 -17.36 -2.11 8.70
CA ARG A 45 -18.19 -1.08 8.09
C ARG A 45 -19.29 -0.66 9.08
N PRO A 46 -19.43 0.64 9.40
CA PRO A 46 -20.55 1.12 10.22
C PRO A 46 -21.90 0.80 9.58
N GLU A 47 -22.90 0.49 10.41
CA GLU A 47 -24.25 0.11 9.96
C GLU A 47 -24.89 1.20 9.07
N SER A 48 -24.68 2.47 9.39
CA SER A 48 -25.16 3.61 8.60
C SER A 48 -24.59 3.70 7.18
N LEU A 49 -23.53 2.94 6.87
CA LEU A 49 -22.89 2.88 5.56
C LEU A 49 -23.01 1.50 4.90
N ALA A 50 -23.82 0.60 5.48
CA ALA A 50 -24.04 -0.75 4.97
C ALA A 50 -24.54 -0.71 3.51
N THR A 51 -24.12 -1.68 2.71
CA THR A 51 -24.53 -1.80 1.31
C THR A 51 -25.00 -3.22 1.03
N GLU A 52 -26.04 -3.35 0.22
CA GLU A 52 -26.56 -4.66 -0.22
C GLU A 52 -25.73 -5.28 -1.36
N LYS A 53 -24.68 -4.60 -1.85
CA LYS A 53 -23.86 -5.11 -2.95
C LYS A 53 -23.17 -6.42 -2.56
N LYS A 54 -23.58 -7.50 -3.23
CA LYS A 54 -22.90 -8.80 -3.14
C LYS A 54 -21.46 -8.68 -3.64
N SER A 55 -20.51 -9.04 -2.79
CA SER A 55 -19.10 -9.11 -3.18
C SER A 55 -18.89 -10.20 -4.24
N ASN A 56 -18.09 -9.92 -5.28
CA ASN A 56 -17.70 -10.92 -6.25
C ASN A 56 -16.84 -12.01 -5.56
N PHE A 57 -17.40 -13.21 -5.41
CA PHE A 57 -16.78 -14.34 -4.71
C PHE A 57 -15.42 -14.72 -5.30
N LEU A 58 -15.32 -14.80 -6.63
CA LEU A 58 -14.07 -15.18 -7.31
C LEU A 58 -12.96 -14.15 -7.05
N MET A 59 -13.29 -12.85 -7.10
CA MET A 59 -12.33 -11.80 -6.78
C MET A 59 -11.88 -11.84 -5.32
N LYS A 60 -12.78 -12.14 -4.39
CA LYS A 60 -12.42 -12.34 -2.97
C LYS A 60 -11.46 -13.51 -2.78
N GLN A 61 -11.71 -14.65 -3.43
CA GLN A 61 -10.82 -15.81 -3.34
C GLN A 61 -9.43 -15.51 -3.91
N LEU A 62 -9.36 -14.84 -5.07
CA LEU A 62 -8.08 -14.42 -5.66
C LEU A 62 -7.33 -13.47 -4.72
N ALA A 63 -8.03 -12.51 -4.12
CA ALA A 63 -7.44 -11.56 -3.16
C ALA A 63 -6.87 -12.28 -1.93
N SER A 64 -7.63 -13.23 -1.39
CA SER A 64 -7.23 -14.04 -0.25
C SER A 64 -5.96 -14.86 -0.57
N ALA A 65 -5.90 -15.48 -1.74
CA ALA A 65 -4.73 -16.25 -2.18
C ALA A 65 -3.48 -15.37 -2.33
N VAL A 66 -3.62 -14.16 -2.88
CA VAL A 66 -2.51 -13.21 -3.02
C VAL A 66 -2.02 -12.73 -1.64
N LEU A 67 -2.93 -12.35 -0.74
CA LEU A 67 -2.53 -11.89 0.60
C LEU A 67 -1.88 -12.96 1.44
N LYS A 68 -2.28 -14.24 1.29
CA LYS A 68 -1.63 -15.38 1.95
C LYS A 68 -0.15 -15.52 1.59
N ARG A 69 0.28 -14.95 0.46
CA ARG A 69 1.67 -14.91 0.00
C ARG A 69 2.40 -13.61 0.34
N GLY A 70 1.70 -12.65 0.96
CA GLY A 70 2.29 -11.40 1.41
C GLY A 70 3.18 -11.58 2.63
N LYS A 71 3.92 -10.53 2.99
CA LYS A 71 4.74 -10.50 4.21
C LYS A 71 3.90 -10.70 5.47
N LYS A 72 4.53 -11.18 6.54
CA LYS A 72 3.88 -11.27 7.86
C LYS A 72 3.70 -9.88 8.47
N PRO A 73 2.63 -9.62 9.25
CA PRO A 73 2.46 -8.36 9.95
C PRO A 73 3.64 -8.00 10.86
N SER A 74 4.28 -9.00 11.48
CA SER A 74 5.47 -8.80 12.32
C SER A 74 6.64 -8.21 11.53
N GLU A 75 6.92 -8.72 10.33
CA GLU A 75 7.98 -8.19 9.47
C GLU A 75 7.70 -6.73 9.07
N ILE A 76 6.44 -6.39 8.82
CA ILE A 76 6.04 -5.00 8.52
C ILE A 76 6.21 -4.12 9.76
N ALA A 77 5.92 -4.63 10.95
CA ALA A 77 6.14 -3.91 12.19
C ALA A 77 7.63 -3.61 12.40
N ASP A 78 8.50 -4.60 12.20
CA ASP A 78 9.95 -4.44 12.31
C ASP A 78 10.47 -3.35 11.36
N ARG A 79 10.10 -3.42 10.07
CA ARG A 79 10.46 -2.38 9.08
C ARG A 79 9.91 -1.00 9.42
N THR A 80 8.73 -0.95 10.03
CA THR A 80 8.13 0.32 10.47
C THR A 80 8.94 0.93 11.60
N ILE A 81 9.32 0.14 12.60
CA ILE A 81 10.12 0.60 13.74
C ILE A 81 11.51 1.04 13.27
N GLU A 82 12.17 0.26 12.40
CA GLU A 82 13.46 0.61 11.79
C GLU A 82 13.37 1.97 11.07
N GLY A 83 12.36 2.17 10.22
CA GLY A 83 12.16 3.41 9.48
C GLY A 83 11.92 4.62 10.39
N ILE A 84 11.13 4.46 11.45
CA ILE A 84 10.88 5.51 12.45
C ILE A 84 12.18 5.88 13.19
N GLN A 85 12.94 4.89 13.67
CA GLN A 85 14.20 5.11 14.38
C GLN A 85 15.25 5.80 13.50
N ALA A 86 15.27 5.49 12.21
CA ALA A 86 16.14 6.14 11.23
C ALA A 86 15.68 7.55 10.82
N GLY A 87 14.53 8.03 11.31
CA GLY A 87 13.94 9.31 10.89
C GLY A 87 13.51 9.34 9.41
N SER A 88 13.23 8.16 8.83
CA SER A 88 12.84 8.02 7.43
C SER A 88 11.37 8.41 7.22
N PHE A 89 11.11 9.23 6.20
CA PHE A 89 9.72 9.56 5.84
C PHE A 89 9.04 8.41 5.09
N TYR A 90 9.56 7.97 3.95
CA TYR A 90 8.99 6.85 3.20
C TYR A 90 9.51 5.52 3.77
N ILE A 91 8.59 4.70 4.28
CA ILE A 91 8.87 3.34 4.71
C ILE A 91 8.23 2.41 3.68
N LEU A 92 9.07 1.80 2.84
CA LEU A 92 8.66 0.96 1.70
C LEU A 92 9.14 -0.50 1.91
N PRO A 93 8.36 -1.36 2.60
CA PRO A 93 8.83 -2.70 2.97
C PRO A 93 8.96 -3.71 1.82
N HIS A 94 8.62 -3.32 0.58
CA HIS A 94 8.53 -4.21 -0.59
C HIS A 94 9.24 -3.58 -1.80
N PRO A 95 10.55 -3.78 -1.97
CA PRO A 95 11.33 -3.16 -3.06
C PRO A 95 10.93 -3.67 -4.46
N VAL A 96 10.17 -4.76 -4.54
CA VAL A 96 9.63 -5.30 -5.80
C VAL A 96 8.75 -4.29 -6.57
N TYR A 97 8.29 -3.22 -5.93
CA TYR A 97 7.50 -2.16 -6.55
C TYR A 97 8.31 -0.96 -7.03
N ASP A 98 9.62 -0.90 -6.78
CA ASP A 98 10.43 0.29 -7.05
C ASP A 98 10.45 0.66 -8.54
N GLU A 99 10.55 -0.33 -9.44
CA GLU A 99 10.47 -0.08 -10.89
C GLU A 99 9.10 0.44 -11.31
N MET A 100 8.01 -0.08 -10.73
CA MET A 100 6.65 0.40 -11.01
C MET A 100 6.45 1.86 -10.54
N ILE A 101 7.07 2.21 -9.41
CA ILE A 101 7.08 3.60 -8.91
C ILE A 101 7.83 4.49 -9.91
N LYS A 102 9.02 4.07 -10.35
CA LYS A 102 9.85 4.80 -11.31
C LYS A 102 9.14 5.01 -12.63
N GLU A 103 8.59 3.96 -13.24
CA GLU A 103 7.83 4.04 -14.50
C GLU A 103 6.66 5.02 -14.41
N ARG A 104 5.94 5.02 -13.28
CA ARG A 104 4.86 5.99 -13.04
C ARG A 104 5.38 7.43 -13.10
N TYR A 105 6.50 7.73 -12.44
CA TYR A 105 7.08 9.07 -12.47
C TYR A 105 7.61 9.45 -13.86
N GLU A 106 8.20 8.51 -14.59
CA GLU A 106 8.63 8.73 -15.97
C GLU A 106 7.44 9.10 -16.87
N ARG A 107 6.32 8.39 -16.78
CA ARG A 107 5.09 8.73 -17.53
C ARG A 107 4.54 10.11 -17.18
N ILE A 108 4.56 10.47 -15.89
CA ILE A 108 4.16 11.82 -15.44
C ILE A 108 5.06 12.88 -16.08
N LEU A 109 6.38 12.68 -16.05
CA LEU A 109 7.36 13.60 -16.65
C LEU A 109 7.23 13.69 -18.17
N ALA A 110 6.87 12.60 -18.84
CA ALA A 110 6.65 12.53 -20.27
C ALA A 110 5.26 13.02 -20.72
N ARG A 111 4.32 13.28 -19.78
CA ARG A 111 2.92 13.64 -20.05
C ARG A 111 2.20 12.60 -20.91
N THR A 112 2.57 11.33 -20.74
CA THR A 112 1.91 10.21 -21.40
C THR A 112 0.77 9.68 -20.54
N GLU A 113 -0.05 8.80 -21.11
CA GLU A 113 -1.11 8.12 -20.39
C GLU A 113 -0.58 7.32 -19.18
N PRO A 114 -1.36 7.24 -18.08
CA PRO A 114 -1.04 6.40 -16.95
C PRO A 114 -1.04 4.91 -17.33
N GLU A 115 -0.38 4.08 -16.52
CA GLU A 115 -0.45 2.63 -16.67
C GLU A 115 -1.90 2.12 -16.64
N SER A 116 -2.25 1.24 -17.57
CA SER A 116 -3.47 0.45 -17.52
C SER A 116 -3.19 -0.84 -16.75
N ILE A 117 -3.89 -1.02 -15.63
CA ILE A 117 -3.73 -2.22 -14.77
C ILE A 117 -4.91 -3.15 -15.02
N ASP A 118 -4.64 -4.32 -15.60
CA ASP A 118 -5.57 -5.45 -15.53
C ASP A 118 -5.37 -6.16 -14.18
N ILE A 119 -6.24 -5.84 -13.23
CA ILE A 119 -6.17 -6.36 -11.85
C ILE A 119 -6.13 -7.89 -11.82
N LYS A 120 -6.87 -8.58 -12.70
CA LYS A 120 -6.87 -10.04 -12.73
C LYS A 120 -5.54 -10.57 -13.24
N ALA A 121 -5.03 -10.02 -14.34
CA ALA A 121 -3.74 -10.41 -14.90
C ALA A 121 -2.59 -10.11 -13.93
N THR A 122 -2.60 -8.94 -13.28
CA THR A 122 -1.61 -8.56 -12.28
C THR A 122 -1.62 -9.52 -11.09
N TRP A 123 -2.79 -9.85 -10.56
CA TRP A 123 -2.90 -10.75 -9.40
C TRP A 123 -2.57 -12.19 -9.76
N LEU A 124 -2.96 -12.65 -10.95
CA LEU A 124 -2.57 -13.96 -11.46
C LEU A 124 -1.05 -14.04 -11.69
N GLY A 125 -0.45 -13.01 -12.30
CA GLY A 125 1.00 -12.90 -12.46
C GLY A 125 1.74 -12.87 -11.12
N THR A 126 1.15 -12.26 -10.09
CA THR A 126 1.65 -12.32 -8.71
C THR A 126 1.57 -13.74 -8.15
N LEU A 127 0.51 -14.49 -8.43
CA LEU A 127 0.43 -15.90 -8.04
C LEU A 127 1.37 -16.81 -8.85
N LEU A 128 1.77 -16.43 -10.06
CA LEU A 128 2.66 -17.23 -10.90
C LEU A 128 4.14 -16.92 -10.71
N ARG A 129 4.49 -15.75 -10.17
CA ARG A 129 5.88 -15.41 -9.83
C ARG A 129 6.41 -16.33 -8.71
N LYS A 130 7.57 -16.94 -8.96
CA LYS A 130 8.35 -17.70 -7.96
C LYS A 130 9.32 -16.74 -7.29
N GLY A 131 8.94 -16.22 -6.13
CA GLY A 131 9.74 -15.30 -5.31
C GLY A 131 8.92 -14.77 -4.14
N GLU A 132 9.58 -14.42 -3.04
CA GLU A 132 8.94 -13.76 -1.89
C GLU A 132 8.61 -12.30 -2.25
N TYR A 133 7.47 -11.84 -1.74
CA TYR A 133 7.01 -10.44 -1.79
C TYR A 133 7.56 -9.69 -0.59
#